data_AF-A0A5E7VL85-F1
#
_entry.id   AF-A0A5E7VL85-F1
#
_cell.length_a   1.000
_cell.length_b   1.000
_cell.length_c   1.000
_cell.angle_alpha   90.00
_cell.angle_beta   90.00
_cell.angle_gamma   90.00
#
_symmetry.space_group_name_H-M   'P 1'
#
loop_
_entity.id
_entity.type
_entity.pdbx_description
1 polymer ?
#
loop_
_entity_poly.entity_id
_entity_poly.type
_entity_poly.pdbx_seq_one_letter_code
_entity_poly.pdbx_strand_id
1 'polypeptide(L)'
;MPFSDIFHPECDPVEPNDAPHHVVFSCLQWKTPSLEVMPQAAKQCFAVMYGDPLNPLNPYTSAALERAYVLGAMSAVKLIAVHEDTLYLFLDGEVSSTTFLEIESLWIQVMCMSPVRLEVNFASVSEVYSGHSDYLFWEVAKEILESYSLGIEQYDLASLDDFSHLPSIDEHVWAYLSEGGNAQPEAIQHCPFEMLNIAKMTGHSKCVMAPYYIYPDIRKPNA
;
A
#
# COMPACT_ATOMS: atom_id res chain seq x y z
N MET A 1 10.20 5.06 11.13
CA MET A 1 10.63 4.67 9.77
C MET A 1 9.42 4.83 8.88
N PRO A 2 9.41 5.65 7.82
CA PRO A 2 8.23 5.72 6.97
C PRO A 2 8.28 4.52 6.02
N PHE A 3 7.48 3.50 6.32
CA PHE A 3 7.05 2.56 5.30
C PHE A 3 6.20 3.31 4.25
N SER A 4 6.05 2.72 3.07
CA SER A 4 5.17 3.27 2.03
C SER A 4 3.78 3.57 2.60
N ASP A 5 3.14 4.66 2.15
CA ASP A 5 1.74 4.94 2.49
C ASP A 5 0.79 3.82 2.00
N ILE A 6 1.26 2.96 1.09
CA ILE A 6 0.54 1.81 0.54
C ILE A 6 0.60 0.59 1.46
N PHE A 7 1.70 0.39 2.17
CA PHE A 7 1.96 -0.82 2.95
C PHE A 7 1.86 -0.51 4.43
N HIS A 8 0.82 -1.05 5.07
CA HIS A 8 0.56 -0.84 6.49
C HIS A 8 1.22 -1.97 7.29
N PRO A 9 2.10 -1.67 8.26
CA PRO A 9 2.64 -2.72 9.13
C PRO A 9 1.54 -3.28 10.03
N GLU A 10 1.40 -4.59 10.05
CA GLU A 10 0.46 -5.33 10.92
C GLU A 10 1.09 -5.67 12.28
N CYS A 11 2.41 -5.67 12.37
CA CYS A 11 3.16 -5.89 13.59
C CYS A 11 4.38 -4.97 13.67
N ASP A 12 4.91 -4.82 14.89
CA ASP A 12 6.24 -4.23 15.06
C ASP A 12 7.31 -5.14 14.43
N PRO A 13 8.44 -4.57 13.98
CA PRO A 13 9.60 -5.35 13.56
C PRO A 13 10.03 -6.38 14.60
N VAL A 14 10.16 -7.63 14.17
CA VAL A 14 10.67 -8.71 15.02
C VAL A 14 12.19 -8.75 14.89
N GLU A 15 12.87 -8.71 16.04
CA GLU A 15 14.33 -8.73 16.15
C GLU A 15 14.81 -10.06 16.76
N PRO A 16 15.01 -11.10 15.93
CA PRO A 16 15.55 -12.36 16.42
C PRO A 16 17.07 -12.26 16.68
N ASN A 17 17.57 -13.06 17.62
CA ASN A 17 18.98 -12.99 18.04
C ASN A 17 19.98 -13.47 16.97
N ASP A 18 19.62 -14.44 16.13
CA ASP A 18 20.51 -15.09 15.15
C ASP A 18 19.82 -15.36 13.79
N ALA A 19 18.81 -14.56 13.44
CA ALA A 19 18.04 -14.74 12.19
C ALA A 19 17.77 -13.39 11.50
N PRO A 20 17.32 -13.39 10.22
CA PRO A 20 16.84 -12.17 9.59
C PRO A 20 15.67 -11.56 10.36
N HIS A 21 15.66 -10.23 10.46
CA HIS A 21 14.53 -9.48 10.97
C HIS A 21 13.33 -9.63 10.02
N HIS A 22 12.12 -9.45 10.53
CA HIS A 22 10.94 -9.41 9.67
C HIS A 22 9.84 -8.47 10.15
N VAL A 23 9.03 -8.02 9.20
CA VAL A 23 7.80 -7.26 9.42
C VAL A 23 6.71 -7.83 8.53
N VAL A 24 5.48 -7.91 9.04
CA VAL A 24 4.29 -8.23 8.23
C VAL A 24 3.61 -6.94 7.82
N PHE A 25 3.31 -6.83 6.53
CA PHE A 25 2.58 -5.72 5.95
C PHE A 25 1.22 -6.20 5.44
N SER A 26 0.29 -5.25 5.36
CA SER A 26 -0.94 -5.39 4.60
C SER A 26 -1.17 -4.25 3.63
N CYS A 27 -1.95 -4.53 2.59
CA CYS A 27 -2.48 -3.55 1.65
C CYS A 27 -3.78 -4.06 1.02
N LEU A 28 -4.44 -3.20 0.23
CA LEU A 28 -5.60 -3.60 -0.56
C LEU A 28 -5.15 -4.22 -1.88
N GLN A 29 -5.78 -5.32 -2.31
CA GLN A 29 -5.44 -6.01 -3.55
C GLN A 29 -6.68 -6.24 -4.41
N TRP A 30 -6.54 -5.99 -5.71
CA TRP A 30 -7.60 -6.14 -6.73
C TRP A 30 -7.36 -7.29 -7.69
N LYS A 31 -6.29 -8.07 -7.51
CA LYS A 31 -6.01 -9.27 -8.29
C LYS A 31 -5.92 -10.50 -7.40
N THR A 32 -6.45 -11.62 -7.88
CA THR A 32 -6.21 -12.93 -7.25
C THR A 32 -4.72 -13.32 -7.38
N PRO A 33 -4.24 -14.34 -6.66
CA PRO A 33 -2.88 -14.86 -6.89
C PRO A 33 -2.65 -15.31 -8.33
N SER A 34 -3.73 -15.64 -9.05
CA SER A 34 -3.74 -15.99 -10.48
C SER A 34 -3.78 -14.77 -11.42
N LEU A 35 -3.60 -13.55 -10.92
CA LEU A 35 -3.64 -12.26 -11.64
C LEU A 35 -5.02 -11.86 -12.20
N GLU A 36 -6.08 -12.58 -11.87
CA GLU A 36 -7.43 -12.26 -12.32
C GLU A 36 -7.97 -11.04 -11.57
N VAL A 37 -8.63 -10.12 -12.27
CA VAL A 37 -9.22 -8.93 -11.66
C VAL A 37 -10.40 -9.32 -10.78
N MET A 38 -10.38 -8.85 -9.53
CA MET A 38 -11.42 -9.07 -8.55
C MET A 38 -12.49 -7.98 -8.62
N PRO A 39 -13.78 -8.32 -8.40
CA PRO A 39 -14.87 -7.34 -8.36
C PRO A 39 -14.79 -6.42 -7.13
N GLN A 40 -14.09 -6.84 -6.08
CA GLN A 40 -13.91 -6.13 -4.83
C GLN A 40 -12.45 -6.25 -4.38
N ALA A 41 -11.94 -5.22 -3.73
CA ALA A 41 -10.64 -5.28 -3.07
C ALA A 41 -10.66 -6.27 -1.89
N ALA A 42 -9.58 -7.01 -1.73
CA ALA A 42 -9.32 -7.88 -0.59
C ALA A 42 -8.11 -7.38 0.20
N LYS A 43 -7.94 -7.84 1.44
CA LYS A 43 -6.72 -7.58 2.21
C LYS A 43 -5.65 -8.52 1.68
N GLN A 44 -4.50 -7.99 1.27
CA GLN A 44 -3.32 -8.81 1.07
C GLN A 44 -2.39 -8.61 2.26
N CYS A 45 -1.97 -9.70 2.89
CA CYS A 45 -0.92 -9.71 3.90
C CYS A 45 0.34 -10.37 3.32
N PHE A 46 1.50 -9.75 3.52
CA PHE A 46 2.78 -10.33 3.12
C PHE A 46 3.87 -9.99 4.12
N ALA A 47 4.83 -10.88 4.29
CA ALA A 47 5.97 -10.65 5.16
C ALA A 47 7.19 -10.15 4.37
N VAL A 48 8.02 -9.34 5.00
CA VAL A 48 9.33 -8.94 4.48
C VAL A 48 10.39 -9.31 5.49
N MET A 49 11.32 -10.18 5.09
CA MET A 49 12.55 -10.50 5.81
C MET A 49 13.69 -9.61 5.34
N TYR A 50 14.51 -9.11 6.25
CA TYR A 50 15.66 -8.27 5.94
C TYR A 50 16.81 -8.47 6.95
N GLY A 51 18.04 -8.31 6.48
CA GLY A 51 19.23 -8.51 7.30
C GLY A 51 19.71 -7.27 8.08
N ASP A 52 19.51 -6.06 7.53
CA ASP A 52 20.01 -4.82 8.12
C ASP A 52 18.88 -4.07 8.87
N PRO A 53 18.91 -4.02 10.22
CA PRO A 53 17.91 -3.30 11.00
C PRO A 53 17.98 -1.77 10.85
N LEU A 54 19.13 -1.21 10.41
CA LEU A 54 19.28 0.23 10.20
C LEU A 54 18.63 0.68 8.88
N ASN A 55 18.48 -0.24 7.93
CA ASN A 55 17.90 0.03 6.63
C ASN A 55 17.02 -1.15 6.19
N PRO A 56 15.90 -1.40 6.88
CA PRO A 56 15.09 -2.60 6.70
C PRO A 56 14.59 -2.75 5.26
N LEU A 57 14.31 -1.62 4.62
CA LEU A 57 13.97 -1.52 3.21
C LEU A 57 14.66 -0.28 2.65
N ASN A 58 15.72 -0.50 1.87
CA ASN A 58 16.35 0.61 1.16
C ASN A 58 15.32 1.29 0.21
N PRO A 59 15.51 2.57 -0.14
CA PRO A 59 14.56 3.31 -0.98
C PRO A 59 14.31 2.70 -2.36
N TYR A 60 15.25 1.91 -2.88
CA TYR A 60 15.11 1.25 -4.18
C TYR A 60 14.20 0.03 -4.08
N THR A 61 14.34 -0.77 -3.01
CA THR A 61 13.47 -1.90 -2.72
C THR A 61 12.06 -1.41 -2.45
N SER A 62 11.86 -0.41 -1.58
CA SER A 62 10.51 0.11 -1.31
C SER A 62 9.83 0.59 -2.59
N ALA A 63 10.53 1.36 -3.43
CA ALA A 63 9.99 1.84 -4.70
C ALA A 63 9.73 0.71 -5.70
N ALA A 64 10.53 -0.36 -5.70
CA ALA A 64 10.27 -1.55 -6.52
C ALA A 64 8.99 -2.28 -6.07
N LEU A 65 8.79 -2.45 -4.76
CA LEU A 65 7.58 -3.05 -4.20
C LEU A 65 6.33 -2.22 -4.53
N GLU A 66 6.41 -0.89 -4.44
CA GLU A 66 5.29 -0.01 -4.82
C GLU A 66 4.93 -0.12 -6.31
N ARG A 67 5.94 -0.17 -7.19
CA ARG A 67 5.71 -0.40 -8.63
C ARG A 67 5.12 -1.78 -8.89
N ALA A 68 5.64 -2.81 -8.23
CA ALA A 68 5.13 -4.18 -8.31
C ALA A 68 3.67 -4.24 -7.88
N TYR A 69 3.32 -3.53 -6.81
CA TYR A 69 1.94 -3.38 -6.34
C TYR A 69 1.04 -2.74 -7.41
N VAL A 70 1.45 -1.59 -7.98
CA VAL A 70 0.66 -0.89 -9.02
C VAL A 70 0.44 -1.77 -10.26
N LEU A 71 1.43 -2.57 -10.65
CA LEU A 71 1.30 -3.52 -11.77
C LEU A 71 0.53 -4.80 -11.41
N GLY A 72 0.29 -5.03 -10.12
CA GLY A 72 -0.37 -6.21 -9.58
C GLY A 72 0.53 -7.45 -9.44
N ALA A 73 1.84 -7.28 -9.61
CA ALA A 73 2.84 -8.34 -9.48
C ALA A 73 2.99 -8.87 -8.04
N MET A 74 2.49 -8.09 -7.07
CA MET A 74 2.48 -8.48 -5.65
C MET A 74 1.40 -9.50 -5.31
N SER A 75 0.33 -9.64 -6.10
CA SER A 75 -0.87 -10.41 -5.73
C SER A 75 -0.63 -11.87 -5.31
N ALA A 76 0.39 -12.51 -5.87
CA ALA A 76 0.77 -13.88 -5.55
C ALA A 76 1.83 -14.00 -4.44
N VAL A 77 2.41 -12.89 -4.00
CA VAL A 77 3.57 -12.87 -3.08
C VAL A 77 3.09 -12.97 -1.64
N LYS A 78 3.58 -14.00 -0.92
CA LYS A 78 3.33 -14.18 0.53
C LYS A 78 4.48 -13.69 1.39
N LEU A 79 5.71 -13.91 0.93
CA LEU A 79 6.92 -13.53 1.67
C LEU A 79 7.95 -12.98 0.69
N ILE A 80 8.68 -11.96 1.13
CA ILE A 80 9.80 -11.36 0.42
C ILE A 80 11.00 -11.44 1.34
N ALA A 81 12.10 -11.99 0.87
CA ALA A 81 13.37 -11.87 1.57
C ALA A 81 14.31 -10.94 0.81
N VAL A 82 14.73 -9.88 1.48
CA VAL A 82 15.63 -8.86 0.97
C VAL A 82 17.04 -9.21 1.42
N HIS A 83 17.92 -9.50 0.45
CA HIS A 83 19.32 -9.80 0.71
C HIS A 83 20.18 -8.98 -0.24
N GLU A 84 20.88 -7.98 0.29
CA GLU A 84 21.69 -7.04 -0.50
C GLU A 84 20.86 -6.41 -1.65
N ASP A 85 21.23 -6.68 -2.90
CA ASP A 85 20.54 -6.21 -4.11
C ASP A 85 19.60 -7.27 -4.71
N THR A 86 19.30 -8.35 -3.98
CA THR A 86 18.43 -9.44 -4.43
C THR A 86 17.14 -9.52 -3.64
N LEU A 87 16.02 -9.67 -4.34
CA LEU A 87 14.70 -9.95 -3.79
C LEU A 87 14.35 -11.41 -4.06
N TYR A 88 14.16 -12.19 -3.01
CA TYR A 88 13.61 -13.54 -3.09
C TYR A 88 12.11 -13.47 -2.81
N LEU A 89 11.31 -13.77 -3.83
CA LEU A 89 9.86 -13.71 -3.78
C LEU A 89 9.29 -15.11 -3.60
N PHE A 90 8.62 -15.34 -2.48
CA PHE A 90 7.93 -16.59 -2.18
C PHE A 90 6.47 -16.46 -2.59
N LEU A 91 6.14 -17.16 -3.68
CA LEU A 91 4.81 -17.14 -4.27
C LEU A 91 3.90 -18.19 -3.63
N ASP A 92 2.59 -17.90 -3.65
CA ASP A 92 1.57 -18.85 -3.21
C ASP A 92 1.72 -20.22 -3.91
N GLY A 93 1.50 -21.30 -3.17
CA GLY A 93 1.61 -22.66 -3.68
C GLY A 93 0.55 -23.01 -4.73
N GLU A 94 -0.51 -22.22 -4.82
CA GLU A 94 -1.59 -22.37 -5.80
C GLU A 94 -1.31 -21.69 -7.14
N VAL A 95 -0.20 -20.96 -7.28
CA VAL A 95 0.15 -20.28 -8.52
C VAL A 95 0.44 -21.31 -9.60
N SER A 96 -0.34 -21.26 -10.68
CA SER A 96 -0.13 -22.13 -11.84
C SER A 96 1.16 -21.76 -12.59
N SER A 97 1.74 -22.71 -13.32
CA SER A 97 2.93 -22.47 -14.14
C SER A 97 2.72 -21.39 -15.22
N THR A 98 1.49 -21.22 -15.72
CA THR A 98 1.17 -20.18 -16.69
C THR A 98 1.14 -18.80 -16.04
N THR A 99 0.51 -18.70 -14.87
CA THR A 99 0.48 -17.45 -14.09
C THR A 99 1.89 -17.06 -13.63
N PHE A 100 2.73 -18.03 -13.27
CA PHE A 100 4.12 -17.78 -12.90
C PHE A 100 4.88 -16.96 -13.95
N LEU A 101 4.78 -17.32 -15.23
CA LEU A 101 5.44 -16.61 -16.32
C LEU A 101 4.94 -15.17 -16.47
N GLU A 102 3.65 -14.94 -16.22
CA GLU A 102 3.07 -13.60 -16.22
C GLU A 102 3.57 -12.77 -15.03
N ILE A 103 3.64 -13.36 -13.83
CA ILE A 103 4.21 -12.72 -12.64
C ILE A 103 5.67 -12.35 -12.89
N GLU A 104 6.47 -13.29 -13.41
CA GLU A 104 7.88 -13.07 -13.76
C GLU A 104 8.02 -11.91 -14.75
N SER A 105 7.19 -11.88 -15.80
CA SER A 105 7.17 -10.78 -16.77
C SER A 105 6.86 -9.43 -16.14
N LEU A 106 5.91 -9.37 -15.19
CA LEU A 106 5.60 -8.13 -14.48
C LEU A 106 6.79 -7.67 -13.62
N TRP A 107 7.48 -8.58 -12.93
CA TRP A 107 8.66 -8.24 -12.15
C TRP A 107 9.85 -7.80 -13.01
N ILE A 108 10.04 -8.38 -14.19
CA ILE A 108 11.00 -7.88 -15.18
C ILE A 108 10.66 -6.42 -15.54
N GLN A 109 9.38 -6.11 -15.77
CA GLN A 109 8.94 -4.75 -16.04
C GLN A 109 9.21 -3.80 -14.87
N VAL A 110 8.90 -4.22 -13.63
CA VAL A 110 9.25 -3.46 -12.40
C VAL A 110 10.74 -3.16 -12.37
N MET A 111 11.56 -4.14 -12.73
CA MET A 111 13.01 -4.01 -12.68
C MET A 111 13.58 -3.11 -13.77
N CYS A 112 13.01 -3.13 -14.97
CA CYS A 112 13.38 -2.21 -16.04
C CYS A 112 13.08 -0.74 -15.70
N MET A 113 12.17 -0.47 -14.77
CA MET A 113 11.86 0.88 -14.29
C MET A 113 12.78 1.36 -13.16
N SER A 114 13.62 0.48 -12.60
CA SER A 114 14.51 0.82 -11.50
C SER A 114 15.80 1.48 -12.01
N PRO A 115 16.29 2.56 -11.37
CA PRO A 115 17.60 3.12 -11.69
C PRO A 115 18.77 2.24 -11.19
N VAL A 116 18.48 1.25 -10.34
CA VAL A 116 19.45 0.30 -9.75
C VAL A 116 19.11 -1.11 -10.20
N ARG A 117 20.15 -1.92 -10.43
CA ARG A 117 20.00 -3.35 -10.74
C ARG A 117 19.66 -4.11 -9.45
N LEU A 118 18.37 -4.31 -9.19
CA LEU A 118 17.95 -5.36 -8.26
C LEU A 118 17.78 -6.66 -9.05
N GLU A 119 18.15 -7.77 -8.44
CA GLU A 119 17.88 -9.11 -8.94
C GLU A 119 16.61 -9.64 -8.27
N VAL A 120 15.80 -10.39 -9.01
CA VAL A 120 14.58 -11.00 -8.50
C VAL A 120 14.66 -12.50 -8.72
N ASN A 121 14.58 -13.26 -7.64
CA ASN A 121 14.51 -14.70 -7.63
C ASN A 121 13.14 -15.13 -7.11
N PHE A 122 12.62 -16.24 -7.64
CA PHE A 122 11.32 -16.76 -7.25
C PHE A 122 11.48 -18.13 -6.59
N ALA A 123 10.64 -18.37 -5.59
CA ALA A 123 10.48 -19.68 -4.96
C ALA A 123 8.99 -19.91 -4.70
N SER A 124 8.59 -21.18 -4.65
CA SER A 124 7.25 -21.54 -4.19
C SER A 124 7.25 -21.69 -2.67
N VAL A 125 6.20 -21.20 -2.01
CA VAL A 125 5.96 -21.49 -0.59
C VAL A 125 5.91 -23.00 -0.31
N SER A 126 5.48 -23.82 -1.28
CA SER A 126 5.49 -25.28 -1.19
C SER A 126 6.91 -25.88 -1.07
N GLU A 127 7.91 -25.27 -1.71
CA GLU A 127 9.32 -25.69 -1.61
C GLU A 127 9.87 -25.44 -0.21
N VAL A 128 9.50 -24.30 0.39
CA VAL A 128 9.87 -23.96 1.77
C VAL A 128 9.23 -24.93 2.77
N TYR A 129 7.93 -25.21 2.66
CA TYR A 129 7.26 -26.15 3.57
C TYR A 129 7.82 -27.56 3.48
N SER A 130 8.18 -28.01 2.28
CA SER A 130 8.75 -29.34 2.04
C SER A 130 10.23 -29.46 2.39
N GLY A 131 10.92 -28.35 2.69
CA GLY A 131 12.35 -28.32 3.00
C GLY A 131 13.27 -28.50 1.78
N HIS A 132 12.77 -28.23 0.58
CA HIS A 132 13.53 -28.30 -0.68
C HIS A 132 13.85 -26.91 -1.26
N SER A 133 13.72 -25.86 -0.45
CA SER A 133 14.06 -24.50 -0.89
C SER A 133 15.58 -24.30 -0.90
N ASP A 134 16.09 -23.75 -2.00
CA ASP A 134 17.50 -23.38 -2.14
C ASP A 134 17.85 -22.06 -1.40
N TYR A 135 16.87 -21.40 -0.78
CA TYR A 135 17.09 -20.16 -0.04
C TYR A 135 17.84 -20.40 1.27
N LEU A 136 18.90 -19.64 1.53
CA LEU A 136 19.82 -19.84 2.67
C LEU A 136 19.12 -19.86 4.03
N PHE A 137 18.09 -19.01 4.21
CA PHE A 137 17.34 -18.88 5.45
C PHE A 137 15.92 -19.47 5.33
N TRP A 138 15.77 -20.57 4.57
CA TRP A 138 14.46 -21.18 4.34
C TRP A 138 13.76 -21.65 5.62
N GLU A 139 14.50 -22.04 6.66
CA GLU A 139 13.92 -22.43 7.96
C GLU A 139 13.20 -21.26 8.63
N VAL A 140 13.79 -20.06 8.57
CA VAL A 140 13.18 -18.83 9.11
C VAL A 140 12.00 -18.39 8.24
N ALA A 141 12.14 -18.48 6.92
CA ALA A 141 11.03 -18.24 6.00
C ALA A 141 9.84 -19.16 6.30
N LYS A 142 10.11 -20.44 6.58
CA LYS A 142 9.10 -21.42 6.99
C LYS A 142 8.42 -21.02 8.29
N GLU A 143 9.18 -20.69 9.32
CA GLU A 143 8.63 -20.25 10.60
C GLU A 143 7.69 -19.05 10.44
N ILE A 144 8.07 -18.06 9.63
CA ILE A 144 7.23 -16.89 9.33
C ILE A 144 5.97 -17.31 8.58
N LEU A 145 6.09 -18.13 7.54
CA LEU A 145 4.96 -18.62 6.76
C LEU A 145 3.95 -19.42 7.62
N GLU A 146 4.43 -20.14 8.64
CA GLU A 146 3.59 -20.89 9.59
C GLU A 146 3.00 -20.01 10.70
N SER A 147 3.67 -18.91 11.06
CA SER A 147 3.28 -18.04 12.17
C SER A 147 2.24 -16.99 11.81
N TYR A 148 2.14 -16.62 10.54
CA TYR A 148 1.27 -15.53 10.07
C TYR A 148 0.29 -16.00 8.99
N SER A 149 -0.92 -15.44 9.01
CA SER A 149 -1.86 -15.59 7.90
C SER A 149 -1.44 -14.66 6.76
N LEU A 150 -0.70 -15.20 5.80
CA LEU A 150 -0.17 -14.47 4.64
C LEU A 150 -0.93 -14.85 3.37
N GLY A 151 -1.01 -13.92 2.42
CA GLY A 151 -1.76 -14.05 1.18
C GLY A 151 -2.98 -13.13 1.14
N ILE A 152 -3.95 -13.46 0.29
CA ILE A 152 -5.15 -12.65 0.08
C ILE A 152 -6.29 -13.18 0.96
N GLU A 153 -6.83 -12.30 1.80
CA GLU A 153 -7.99 -12.52 2.65
C GLU A 153 -9.15 -11.63 2.19
N GLN A 154 -10.30 -12.24 1.90
CA GLN A 154 -11.49 -11.48 1.52
C GLN A 154 -12.07 -10.74 2.73
N TYR A 155 -12.39 -9.46 2.55
CA TYR A 155 -13.16 -8.73 3.54
C TYR A 155 -14.61 -9.18 3.51
N ASP A 156 -15.14 -9.63 4.65
CA ASP A 156 -16.57 -9.79 4.84
C ASP A 156 -17.21 -8.42 5.07
N LEU A 157 -17.56 -7.73 3.97
CA LEU A 157 -18.24 -6.43 4.02
C LEU A 157 -19.61 -6.51 4.69
N ALA A 158 -20.23 -7.69 4.81
CA ALA A 158 -21.51 -7.82 5.50
C ALA A 158 -21.41 -7.42 6.99
N SER A 159 -20.21 -7.42 7.57
CA SER A 159 -19.94 -6.95 8.94
C SER A 159 -19.82 -5.42 9.07
N LEU A 160 -19.63 -4.69 7.97
CA LEU A 160 -19.48 -3.23 7.95
C LEU A 160 -20.81 -2.49 7.69
N ASP A 161 -21.82 -3.18 7.15
CA ASP A 161 -23.15 -2.61 6.91
C ASP A 161 -24.02 -2.51 8.17
N ASP A 162 -23.52 -2.90 9.35
CA ASP A 162 -24.21 -2.69 10.62
C ASP A 162 -24.03 -1.25 11.16
N PHE A 163 -24.32 -0.27 10.30
CA PHE A 163 -24.53 1.12 10.71
C PHE A 163 -25.96 1.35 11.20
N SER A 164 -26.73 0.29 11.47
CA SER A 164 -28.08 0.36 12.03
C SER A 164 -28.13 1.06 13.40
N HIS A 165 -26.98 1.15 14.07
CA HIS A 165 -26.80 1.82 15.36
C HIS A 165 -26.36 3.29 15.27
N LEU A 166 -25.98 3.79 14.09
CA LEU A 166 -25.77 5.23 13.95
C LEU A 166 -27.13 5.91 13.91
N PRO A 167 -27.39 6.92 14.78
CA PRO A 167 -28.59 7.72 14.64
C PRO A 167 -28.59 8.27 13.21
N SER A 168 -29.67 8.02 12.47
CA SER A 168 -29.81 8.54 11.10
C SER A 168 -29.42 10.02 11.16
N ILE A 169 -28.38 10.40 10.43
CA ILE A 169 -28.05 11.82 10.31
C ILE A 169 -29.26 12.42 9.63
N ASP A 170 -30.07 13.07 10.46
CA ASP A 170 -31.31 13.73 10.10
C ASP A 170 -31.01 14.64 8.90
N GLU A 171 -31.81 14.57 7.84
CA GLU A 171 -31.65 15.36 6.61
C GLU A 171 -31.52 16.87 6.89
N HIS A 172 -31.90 17.31 8.10
CA HIS A 172 -31.70 18.64 8.63
C HIS A 172 -30.24 19.09 8.81
N VAL A 173 -29.26 18.19 8.95
CA VAL A 173 -27.83 18.59 9.07
C VAL A 173 -27.26 19.06 7.73
N TRP A 174 -27.71 18.48 6.61
CA TRP A 174 -27.29 18.89 5.27
C TRP A 174 -27.90 20.22 4.81
N ALA A 175 -29.07 20.57 5.36
CA ALA A 175 -29.70 21.87 5.12
C ALA A 175 -28.90 23.03 5.75
N TYR A 176 -28.38 22.85 6.97
CA TYR A 176 -27.59 23.88 7.67
C TYR A 176 -26.24 24.18 7.01
N LEU A 177 -25.65 23.23 6.28
CA LEU A 177 -24.39 23.44 5.55
C LEU A 177 -24.60 23.99 4.12
N SER A 178 -25.84 23.97 3.62
CA SER A 178 -26.18 24.40 2.26
C SER A 178 -26.74 25.83 2.18
N GLU A 179 -27.12 26.44 3.30
CA GLU A 179 -27.57 27.85 3.37
C GLU A 179 -26.44 28.79 3.82
N GLY A 180 -25.39 28.90 3.00
CA GLY A 180 -24.35 29.91 3.12
C GLY A 180 -24.51 31.02 2.08
N GLY A 181 -25.67 31.66 2.01
CA GLY A 181 -25.97 32.69 1.02
C GLY A 181 -26.85 33.82 1.55
N ASN A 182 -26.21 34.96 1.85
CA ASN A 182 -26.77 36.30 2.07
C ASN A 182 -27.61 36.58 3.33
N ALA A 183 -26.94 37.02 4.41
CA ALA A 183 -27.39 38.14 5.23
C ALA A 183 -26.22 38.75 6.04
N GLN A 184 -26.13 40.08 6.06
CA GLN A 184 -25.14 40.90 6.78
C GLN A 184 -25.63 41.25 8.21
N PRO A 185 -24.85 41.93 9.09
CA PRO A 185 -24.37 41.34 10.34
C PRO A 185 -24.92 42.00 11.61
N GLU A 186 -25.20 41.22 12.65
CA GLU A 186 -25.27 41.72 14.03
C GLU A 186 -24.46 40.84 14.98
N ALA A 187 -23.81 41.52 15.92
CA ALA A 187 -22.61 41.09 16.61
C ALA A 187 -22.87 40.07 17.71
N ILE A 188 -22.18 38.92 17.69
CA ILE A 188 -21.86 38.14 18.89
C ILE A 188 -20.44 37.54 18.78
N GLN A 189 -19.56 38.13 19.59
CA GLN A 189 -18.40 37.61 20.33
C GLN A 189 -17.38 36.66 19.66
N HIS A 190 -16.17 37.21 19.56
CA HIS A 190 -14.86 36.60 19.44
C HIS A 190 -14.70 35.20 20.07
N CYS A 191 -14.37 34.23 19.22
CA CYS A 191 -13.50 33.11 19.55
C CYS A 191 -12.27 33.21 18.62
N PRO A 192 -11.03 33.24 19.12
CA PRO A 192 -9.87 33.41 18.25
C PRO A 192 -9.55 32.06 17.61
N PHE A 193 -10.01 31.84 16.38
CA PHE A 193 -9.44 30.82 15.51
C PHE A 193 -8.36 31.50 14.69
N GLU A 194 -7.09 31.21 15.00
CA GLU A 194 -5.96 31.65 14.19
C GLU A 194 -6.12 31.13 12.77
N MET A 195 -6.32 32.04 11.81
CA MET A 195 -6.19 31.74 10.39
C MET A 195 -4.73 31.34 10.13
N LEU A 196 -4.47 30.03 10.16
CA LEU A 196 -3.19 29.48 9.73
C LEU A 196 -3.01 29.83 8.26
N ASN A 197 -2.05 30.72 8.01
CA ASN A 197 -1.76 31.31 6.73
C ASN A 197 -1.19 30.22 5.78
N ILE A 198 -2.05 29.63 4.95
CA ILE A 198 -1.73 28.51 4.03
C ILE A 198 -0.57 28.85 3.08
N ALA A 199 -0.30 30.13 2.83
CA ALA A 199 0.84 30.59 2.04
C ALA A 199 2.21 30.34 2.71
N LYS A 200 2.25 30.06 4.03
CA LYS A 200 3.49 29.86 4.78
C LYS A 200 3.94 28.39 4.88
N MET A 201 3.06 27.42 4.52
CA MET A 201 3.37 25.99 4.54
C MET A 201 3.92 25.44 3.22
N THR A 202 3.77 26.16 2.11
CA THR A 202 4.16 25.66 0.78
C THR A 202 5.45 26.26 0.21
N GLY A 203 6.23 27.02 0.99
CA GLY A 203 7.58 27.44 0.58
C GLY A 203 7.66 28.32 -0.68
N HIS A 204 6.54 28.87 -1.15
CA HIS A 204 6.52 29.72 -2.34
C HIS A 204 6.75 31.18 -1.96
N SER A 205 8.00 31.64 -2.03
CA SER A 205 8.29 33.07 -2.02
C SER A 205 7.83 33.68 -3.35
N LYS A 206 6.73 34.42 -3.33
CA LYS A 206 6.26 35.33 -4.39
C LYS A 206 6.03 34.67 -5.76
N CYS A 207 4.87 34.03 -5.94
CA CYS A 207 4.34 33.83 -7.29
C CYS A 207 2.85 34.21 -7.33
N VAL A 208 2.55 35.18 -8.19
CA VAL A 208 1.21 35.75 -8.41
C VAL A 208 0.42 34.81 -9.31
N MET A 209 -0.12 33.71 -8.78
CA MET A 209 -1.06 32.84 -9.50
C MET A 209 -2.21 32.30 -8.64
N ALA A 210 -2.52 32.94 -7.52
CA ALA A 210 -3.66 32.58 -6.69
C ALA A 210 -5.08 32.81 -7.27
N PRO A 211 -5.34 33.59 -8.35
CA PRO A 211 -6.72 33.75 -8.82
C PRO A 211 -7.24 32.60 -9.71
N TYR A 212 -6.39 31.69 -10.20
CA TYR A 212 -6.83 30.68 -11.19
C TYR A 212 -7.48 29.42 -10.60
N TYR A 213 -7.51 29.27 -9.27
CA TYR A 213 -8.14 28.11 -8.62
C TYR A 213 -9.58 28.35 -8.18
N ILE A 214 -10.13 29.56 -8.38
CA ILE A 214 -11.44 29.92 -7.84
C ILE A 214 -12.55 29.93 -8.93
N TYR A 215 -12.21 29.98 -10.22
CA TYR A 215 -13.19 29.91 -11.30
C TYR A 215 -12.63 29.22 -12.56
N PRO A 216 -13.07 27.99 -12.90
CA PRO A 216 -12.79 27.41 -14.21
C PRO A 216 -13.71 28.06 -15.25
N ASP A 217 -13.11 28.78 -16.21
CA ASP A 217 -13.83 29.42 -17.32
C ASP A 217 -14.30 28.34 -18.31
N ILE A 218 -15.60 28.07 -18.32
CA ILE A 218 -16.25 27.16 -19.27
C ILE A 218 -16.36 27.90 -20.62
N ARG A 219 -15.34 27.76 -21.46
CA ARG A 219 -15.48 28.04 -22.91
C ARG A 219 -15.03 26.84 -23.72
N LYS A 220 -15.99 26.25 -24.44
CA LYS A 220 -15.72 25.27 -25.50
C LYS A 220 -14.83 25.91 -26.58
N PRO A 221 -13.83 25.19 -27.11
CA PRO A 221 -13.12 25.65 -28.30
C PRO A 221 -14.05 25.51 -29.52
N ASN A 222 -14.23 26.61 -30.25
CA ASN A 222 -14.84 26.57 -31.58
C ASN A 222 -13.80 26.09 -32.60
N ALA A 223 -14.33 25.37 -33.60
CA ALA A 223 -13.73 24.77 -34.80
C ALA A 223 -12.37 25.31 -35.28
#